data_AF-A0A2H0DM20-F1
#
_entry.id   AF-A0A2H0DM20-F1
#
_cell.length_a   1.000
_cell.length_b   1.000
_cell.length_c   1.000
_cell.angle_alpha   90.00
_cell.angle_beta   90.00
_cell.angle_gamma   90.00
#
_symmetry.space_group_name_H-M   'P 1'
#
loop_
_entity.id
_entity.type
_entity.pdbx_description
1 polymer ?
#
loop_
_entity_poly.entity_id
_entity_poly.type
_entity_poly.pdbx_seq_one_letter_code
_entity_poly.pdbx_strand_id
1 'polypeptide(L)' 'MAKIFFTADTHFNHANVIKYCARPFASIDEMNREMIARWNAVVGPEDTVYNSYDPAAQFLFL' A
#
# COMPACT_ATOMS: atom_id res chain seq x y z
N MET A 1 -20.97 8.30 0.45
CA MET A 1 -21.37 6.88 0.40
C MET A 1 -20.11 6.05 0.60
N ALA A 2 -20.19 5.01 1.42
CA ALA A 2 -19.11 4.04 1.57
C ALA A 2 -18.81 3.37 0.22
N LYS A 3 -17.52 3.17 -0.08
CA LYS A 3 -17.02 2.55 -1.31
C LYS A 3 -16.46 1.17 -1.03
N ILE A 4 -16.38 0.37 -2.08
CA ILE A 4 -15.70 -0.92 -2.06
C ILE A 4 -14.49 -0.84 -2.98
N PHE A 5 -13.32 -1.17 -2.45
CA PHE A 5 -12.07 -1.25 -3.19
C PHE A 5 -11.53 -2.67 -3.22
N PHE A 6 -10.78 -2.98 -4.27
CA PHE A 6 -10.05 -4.23 -4.43
C PHE A 6 -8.59 -3.89 -4.71
N THR A 7 -7.68 -4.58 -4.04
CA THR A 7 -6.24 -4.42 -4.21
C THR A 7 -5.52 -5.76 -3.99
N ALA A 8 -4.26 -5.82 -4.38
CA ALA A 8 -3.37 -6.96 -4.21
C ALA A 8 -1.91 -6.47 -4.32
N ASP A 9 -0.96 -7.24 -3.78
CA ASP A 9 0.48 -7.11 -4.07
C ASP A 9 1.05 -5.68 -3.92
N THR A 10 0.60 -4.97 -2.89
CA THR A 10 1.04 -3.58 -2.65
C THR A 10 2.56 -3.47 -2.44
N HIS A 11 3.20 -4.54 -1.95
CA HIS A 11 4.63 -4.60 -1.66
C HIS A 11 5.09 -3.60 -0.60
N PHE A 12 4.22 -3.31 0.37
CA PHE A 12 4.65 -2.63 1.59
C PHE A 12 5.82 -3.39 2.23
N ASN A 13 6.80 -2.67 2.76
CA ASN A 13 7.99 -3.23 3.39
C ASN A 13 8.88 -4.15 2.50
N HIS A 14 8.59 -4.29 1.21
CA HIS A 14 9.37 -5.13 0.31
C HIS A 14 10.51 -4.33 -0.34
N ALA A 15 11.61 -4.07 0.37
CA ALA A 15 12.70 -3.20 -0.11
C ALA A 15 13.28 -3.59 -1.48
N ASN A 16 13.38 -4.90 -1.75
CA ASN A 16 13.90 -5.40 -3.02
C ASN A 16 13.03 -5.04 -4.24
N VAL A 17 11.73 -4.74 -4.04
CA VAL A 17 10.83 -4.34 -5.13
C VAL A 17 11.26 -3.01 -5.76
N ILE A 18 11.92 -2.13 -5.00
CA ILE A 18 12.45 -0.87 -5.52
C ILE A 18 13.45 -1.15 -6.63
N LYS A 19 14.38 -2.08 -6.38
CA LYS A 19 15.38 -2.51 -7.36
C LYS A 19 14.75 -3.31 -8.50
N TYR A 20 13.97 -4.35 -8.19
CA TYR A 20 13.51 -5.31 -9.19
C TYR A 20 12.42 -4.76 -10.11
N CYS A 21 11.64 -3.80 -9.64
CA CYS A 21 10.57 -3.16 -10.43
C CYS A 21 10.88 -1.70 -10.77
N ALA A 22 12.12 -1.24 -10.56
CA ALA A 22 12.55 0.14 -10.80
C ALA A 22 11.60 1.18 -10.19
N ARG A 23 11.10 0.93 -8.96
CA ARG A 23 10.22 1.89 -8.29
C ARG A 23 11.00 3.17 -7.98
N PRO A 24 10.39 4.36 -8.10
CA PRO A 24 11.09 5.64 -8.00
C PRO A 24 11.27 6.09 -6.54
N PHE A 25 11.86 5.24 -5.70
CA PHE A 25 12.09 5.52 -4.29
C PHE A 25 13.54 5.24 -3.92
N ALA A 26 14.15 6.12 -3.13
CA ALA A 26 15.52 5.94 -2.66
C ALA A 26 15.61 4.96 -1.49
N SER A 27 14.52 4.74 -0.75
CA SER A 27 14.47 3.83 0.40
C SER A 27 13.09 3.21 0.60
N ILE A 28 13.05 2.12 1.37
CA ILE A 28 11.78 1.47 1.74
C ILE A 28 10.89 2.38 2.59
N ASP A 29 11.47 3.19 3.47
CA ASP A 29 10.73 4.12 4.32
C ASP A 29 10.06 5.23 3.49
N GLU A 30 10.76 5.75 2.48
CA GLU A 30 10.19 6.71 1.54
C GLU A 30 9.01 6.11 0.77
N MET A 31 9.20 4.90 0.22
CA MET A 31 8.14 4.18 -0.49
C MET A 31 6.92 3.95 0.41
N ASN A 32 7.13 3.45 1.62
CA ASN A 32 6.05 3.19 2.56
C ASN A 32 5.28 4.46 2.92
N ARG A 33 5.98 5.57 3.24
CA ARG A 33 5.32 6.84 3.57
C ARG A 33 4.46 7.36 2.42
N GLU A 34 4.98 7.31 1.19
CA GLU A 34 4.23 7.75 0.00
C GLU A 34 3.00 6.87 -0.26
N MET A 35 3.16 5.55 -0.14
CA MET A 35 2.05 4.61 -0.31
C MET A 35 0.96 4.82 0.75
N ILE A 36 1.32 5.08 2.01
CA ILE A 36 0.39 5.43 3.09
C ILE A 36 -0.35 6.73 2.78
N ALA A 37 0.39 7.77 2.36
CA ALA A 37 -0.20 9.06 2.03
C ALA A 37 -1.24 8.93 0.90
N ARG A 38 -0.92 8.15 -0.15
CA ARG A 38 -1.85 7.87 -1.26
C ARG A 38 -3.06 7.05 -0.83
N TRP A 39 -2.85 6.06 0.04
CA TRP A 39 -3.93 5.25 0.59
C TRP A 39 -4.93 6.13 1.36
N ASN A 40 -4.44 6.91 2.32
CA ASN A 40 -5.27 7.77 3.17
C ASN A 40 -5.96 8.91 2.40
N ALA A 41 -5.44 9.29 1.22
CA ALA A 41 -6.10 10.27 0.34
C ALA A 41 -7.33 9.70 -0.39
N VAL A 42 -7.48 8.38 -0.46
CA VAL A 42 -8.52 7.71 -1.26
C VAL A 42 -9.48 6.88 -0.40
N VAL A 43 -8.95 6.13 0.56
CA VAL A 43 -9.70 5.19 1.42
C VAL A 43 -10.09 5.90 2.71
N GLY A 44 -11.39 6.04 2.92
CA GLY A 44 -11.97 6.59 4.15
C GLY A 44 -12.24 5.50 5.20
N PRO A 45 -12.56 5.91 6.45
CA PRO A 45 -12.79 4.98 7.57
C PRO A 45 -14.01 4.08 7.40
N GLU A 46 -14.98 4.49 6.59
CA GLU A 46 -16.22 3.73 6.31
C GLU A 46 -16.13 2.89 5.02
N ASP A 47 -14.98 2.92 4.31
CA ASP A 47 -14.79 2.18 3.07
C ASP A 47 -14.35 0.73 3.35
N THR A 48 -14.77 -0.19 2.50
CA THR A 48 -14.37 -1.60 2.58
C THR A 48 -13.29 -1.88 1.55
N VAL A 49 -12.16 -2.44 1.98
CA VAL A 49 -11.08 -2.86 1.07
C VAL A 49 -10.85 -4.37 1.14
N TYR A 50 -10.98 -5.04 0.00
CA TYR A 50 -10.58 -6.43 -0.15
C TYR A 50 -9.14 -6.50 -0.67
N ASN A 51 -8.28 -7.19 0.07
CA ASN A 51 -6.87 -7.38 -0.30
C ASN A 51 -6.58 -8.86 -0.58
N SER A 52 -6.16 -9.18 -1.81
CA SER A 52 -5.63 -10.50 -2.16
C SER A 52 -4.14 -10.54 -1.79
N TYR A 53 -3.89 -11.12 -0.62
CA TYR A 53 -2.66 -11.18 0.19
C TYR A 53 -1.29 -10.97 -0.49
N ASP A 54 -0.52 -10.06 0.09
CA ASP A 54 0.95 -9.96 0.03
C ASP A 54 1.49 -10.26 1.45
N PRO A 55 2.39 -11.25 1.65
CA PRO A 55 2.92 -11.59 2.97
C PRO A 55 3.69 -10.45 3.67
N ALA A 56 4.08 -9.40 2.95
CA ALA A 56 4.75 -8.22 3.52
C ALA A 56 3.78 -7.07 3.91
N ALA A 57 2.49 -7.19 3.60
CA ALA A 57 1.47 -6.21 3.97
C ALA A 57 1.12 -6.34 5.46
N GLN A 58 1.88 -5.66 6.30
CA GLN A 58 1.48 -5.41 7.68
C GLN A 58 0.18 -4.61 7.65
N PHE A 59 -0.81 -5.14 8.37
CA PHE A 59 -2.22 -4.79 8.36
C PHE A 59 -2.54 -3.28 8.40
N LEU A 60 -3.58 -2.93 7.64
CA LEU A 60 -4.48 -1.76 7.73
C LEU A 60 -3.86 -0.44 8.22
N PHE A 61 -3.58 0.46 7.28
CA PHE A 61 -3.58 1.88 7.61
C PHE A 61 -5.02 2.33 7.86
N LEU A 62 -5.36 2.44 9.15
CA LEU A 62 -6.16 3.53 9.68
C LEU A 62 -5.20 4.62 10.18
#